data_AF-A0A0U5IFJ6-F1
#
_entry.id   AF-A0A0U5IFJ6-F1
#
_cell.length_a   1.000
_cell.length_b   1.000
_cell.length_c   1.000
_cell.angle_alpha   90.00
_cell.angle_beta   90.00
_cell.angle_gamma   90.00
#
_symmetry.space_group_name_H-M   'P 1'
#
loop_
_entity.id
_entity.type
_entity.pdbx_description
1 polymer ?
#
loop_
_entity_poly.entity_id
_entity_poly.type
_entity_poly.pdbx_seq_one_letter_code
_entity_poly.pdbx_strand_id
1 'polypeptide(L)' 'MQAIEFEAHLKDGVIQLPPAYQHWHEDQPVKVIVLAAETDESKNKDINRHAGKIGLTQDPLVFQDVVRDEWT' A
#
# COMPACT_ATOMS: atom_id res chain seq x y z
N MET A 1 -17.09 -0.49 -8.61
CA MET A 1 -16.82 -1.07 -7.27
C MET A 1 -17.28 -0.03 -6.25
N GLN A 2 -18.19 -0.36 -5.35
CA GLN A 2 -18.69 0.56 -4.31
C GLN A 2 -18.06 0.14 -2.97
N ALA A 3 -17.49 1.09 -2.23
CA ALA A 3 -16.89 0.88 -0.93
C ALA A 3 -17.47 1.89 0.06
N ILE A 4 -17.52 1.51 1.34
CA ILE A 4 -17.96 2.36 2.45
C ILE A 4 -16.77 2.52 3.38
N GLU A 5 -16.50 3.75 3.76
CA GLU A 5 -15.52 4.08 4.78
C GLU A 5 -16.24 4.46 6.07
N PHE A 6 -15.84 3.87 7.19
CA PHE A 6 -16.36 4.19 8.51
C PHE A 6 -15.27 4.04 9.55
N GLU A 7 -15.33 4.86 10.60
CA GLU A 7 -14.46 4.70 11.76
C GLU A 7 -14.89 3.46 12.54
N ALA A 8 -13.92 2.62 12.87
CA ALA A 8 -14.17 1.41 13.62
C ALA A 8 -13.07 1.18 14.67
N HIS A 9 -13.47 0.72 15.84
CA HIS A 9 -12.56 0.34 16.90
C HIS A 9 -12.47 -1.18 16.99
N LEU A 10 -11.24 -1.69 17.05
CA LEU A 10 -11.00 -3.10 17.33
C LEU A 10 -11.30 -3.37 18.82
N LYS A 11 -12.25 -4.25 19.11
CA LYS A 11 -12.54 -4.75 20.46
C LYS A 11 -12.39 -6.26 20.45
N ASP A 12 -11.45 -6.78 21.24
CA ASP A 12 -11.15 -8.22 21.33
C ASP A 12 -10.85 -8.88 19.97
N GLY A 13 -10.20 -8.14 19.06
CA GLY A 13 -9.88 -8.63 17.71
C GLY A 13 -11.06 -8.62 16.73
N VAL A 14 -12.21 -8.07 17.15
CA VAL A 14 -13.43 -7.99 16.32
C VAL A 14 -13.72 -6.52 15.98
N ILE A 15 -14.04 -6.28 14.71
CA ILE A 15 -14.57 -5.00 14.23
C ILE A 15 -16.08 -5.15 14.10
N GLN A 16 -16.82 -4.32 14.83
CA GLN A 16 -18.28 -4.30 14.71
C GLN A 16 -18.69 -3.35 13.59
N LEU A 17 -19.48 -3.86 12.66
CA LEU A 17 -20.10 -3.06 11.61
C LEU A 17 -21.18 -2.15 12.22
N PRO A 18 -21.25 -0.87 11.82
CA PRO A 18 -22.36 -0.01 12.19
C PRO A 18 -23.72 -0.60 11.78
N PRO A 19 -24.78 -0.44 12.58
CA PRO A 19 -26.11 -1.00 12.28
C PRO A 19 -26.66 -0.61 10.91
N ALA A 20 -26.31 0.60 10.43
CA ALA A 20 -26.71 1.10 9.11
C ALA A 20 -26.21 0.24 7.94
N TYR A 21 -25.14 -0.56 8.15
CA TYR A 21 -24.51 -1.37 7.10
C TYR A 21 -24.74 -2.87 7.28
N GLN A 22 -25.48 -3.28 8.32
CA GLN A 22 -25.74 -4.68 8.62
C GLN A 22 -26.48 -5.41 7.48
N HIS A 23 -27.29 -4.67 6.72
CA HIS A 23 -28.11 -5.17 5.61
C HIS A 23 -27.61 -4.67 4.24
N TRP A 24 -26.43 -4.05 4.18
CA TRP A 24 -25.91 -3.46 2.93
C TRP A 24 -25.71 -4.52 1.84
N HIS A 25 -25.36 -5.75 2.23
CA HIS A 25 -25.22 -6.88 1.33
C HIS A 25 -25.68 -8.16 2.04
N GLU A 26 -27.00 -8.34 2.20
CA GLU A 26 -27.59 -9.48 2.93
C GLU A 26 -27.21 -10.85 2.33
N ASP A 27 -26.96 -10.92 1.02
CA ASP A 27 -26.70 -12.17 0.31
C ASP A 27 -25.26 -12.32 -0.22
N GLN A 28 -24.34 -11.41 0.15
CA GLN A 28 -22.96 -11.50 -0.33
C GLN A 28 -21.92 -11.30 0.79
N PRO A 29 -20.80 -12.05 0.74
CA PRO A 29 -19.73 -11.86 1.70
C PRO A 29 -19.12 -10.46 1.58
N VAL A 30 -19.12 -9.72 2.70
CA VAL A 30 -18.50 -8.39 2.79
C VAL A 30 -17.01 -8.55 3.10
N LYS A 31 -16.16 -7.92 2.29
CA LYS A 31 -14.73 -7.79 2.57
C LYS A 31 -14.46 -6.49 3.33
N VAL A 32 -13.89 -6.60 4.52
CA VAL A 32 -13.48 -5.45 5.33
C VAL A 32 -11.98 -5.20 5.09
N ILE A 33 -11.63 -3.99 4.68
CA ILE A 33 -10.25 -3.54 4.53
C ILE A 33 -9.93 -2.66 5.73
N VAL A 34 -8.99 -3.08 6.56
CA VAL A 34 -8.54 -2.30 7.72
C VAL A 34 -7.36 -1.45 7.28
N LEU A 35 -7.55 -0.14 7.26
CA LEU A 35 -6.47 0.82 7.06
C LEU A 35 -5.73 0.98 8.39
N ALA A 36 -4.68 0.19 8.60
CA ALA A 36 -3.75 0.47 9.68
C ALA A 36 -2.96 1.73 9.31
N ALA A 37 -2.90 2.71 10.21
CA ALA A 37 -1.85 3.71 10.12
C ALA A 37 -0.52 2.97 10.17
N GLU A 38 0.33 3.15 9.15
CA GLU A 38 1.71 2.69 9.22
C GLU A 38 2.35 3.43 10.40
N THR A 39 2.31 2.87 11.60
CA THR A 39 3.38 3.14 12.55
C THR A 39 4.65 2.75 11.80
N ASP A 40 5.49 3.74 11.52
CA ASP A 40 6.82 3.62 10.92
C ASP A 40 7.74 2.67 11.72
N GLU A 41 7.37 1.39 11.81
CA GLU A 41 8.33 0.29 11.93
C GLU A 41 8.77 -0.12 10.53
N SER A 42 9.08 0.88 9.71
CA SER A 42 10.02 0.83 8.61
C SER A 42 11.39 0.46 9.20
N LYS A 43 11.55 -0.78 9.65
CA LYS A 43 12.86 -1.43 9.64
C LYS A 43 13.32 -1.28 8.21
N ASN A 44 14.24 -0.35 7.98
CA ASN A 44 15.00 -0.13 6.76
C ASN A 44 15.45 -1.49 6.20
N LYS A 45 14.55 -2.16 5.48
CA LYS A 45 14.91 -3.26 4.62
C LYS A 45 15.37 -2.55 3.37
N ASP A 46 16.64 -2.14 3.41
CA ASP A 46 17.38 -1.70 2.24
C ASP A 46 17.23 -2.77 1.17
N ILE A 47 16.21 -2.61 0.32
CA ILE A 47 16.03 -3.35 -0.93
C ILE A 47 17.27 -3.19 -1.83
N ASN A 48 18.03 -2.12 -1.58
CA ASN A 48 19.36 -1.85 -2.12
C ASN A 48 20.43 -2.91 -1.77
N ARG A 49 20.18 -3.79 -0.79
CA ARG A 49 21.09 -4.92 -0.50
C ARG A 49 20.99 -6.06 -1.52
N HIS A 50 19.87 -6.13 -2.26
CA HIS A 50 19.61 -7.15 -3.28
C HIS A 50 19.72 -6.57 -4.69
N ALA A 51 19.53 -5.26 -4.86
CA ALA A 51 19.90 -4.57 -6.08
C ALA A 51 21.42 -4.43 -6.11
N GLY A 52 22.09 -5.14 -7.04
CA GLY A 52 23.52 -4.94 -7.27
C GLY A 52 23.85 -3.47 -7.47
N LYS A 53 24.99 -3.02 -6.93
CA LYS A 53 25.42 -1.62 -7.03
C LYS A 53 25.72 -1.31 -8.50
N ILE A 54 24.85 -0.56 -9.17
CA ILE A 54 25.13 -0.05 -10.51
C ILE A 54 26.24 0.99 -10.36
N GLY A 55 27.46 0.63 -10.74
CA GLY A 55 28.55 1.58 -10.88
C GLY A 55 28.28 2.43 -12.12
N LEU A 56 27.72 3.62 -11.92
CA LEU A 56 27.56 4.57 -13.01
C LEU A 56 28.94 5.11 -13.38
N THR A 57 29.34 4.93 -14.64
CA THR A 57 30.57 5.51 -15.21
C THR A 57 30.39 6.97 -15.62
N GLN A 58 29.15 7.46 -15.61
CA GLN A 58 28.74 8.80 -16.02
C GLN A 58 27.86 9.45 -14.95
N ASP A 59 27.68 10.77 -15.05
CA ASP A 59 26.83 11.52 -14.13
C ASP A 59 25.40 10.95 -14.10
N PRO A 60 24.79 10.77 -12.91
CA PRO A 60 23.48 10.14 -12.76
C PRO A 60 22.36 10.79 -13.57
N LEU A 61 22.39 12.11 -13.79
CA LEU A 61 21.34 12.80 -14.55
C LEU A 61 21.43 12.45 -16.04
N VAL A 62 22.66 12.36 -16.57
CA VAL A 62 22.91 11.98 -17.96
C VAL A 62 22.49 10.53 -18.22
N PHE A 63 22.72 9.62 -17.27
CA PHE A 63 22.22 8.25 -17.36
C PHE A 63 20.69 8.17 -17.38
N GLN A 64 20.00 8.95 -16.55
CA GLN A 64 18.54 8.97 -16.52
C GLN A 64 17.94 9.50 -17.83
N ASP A 65 18.54 10.52 -18.42
CA ASP A 65 18.08 11.05 -19.71
C ASP A 65 18.25 10.01 -20.83
N VAL A 66 19.39 9.31 -20.89
CA VAL A 66 19.61 8.22 -21.87
C VAL A 66 18.57 7.10 -21.70
N VAL A 67 18.35 6.62 -20.47
CA VAL A 67 17.36 5.57 -20.22
C VAL A 67 15.95 6.06 -20.53
N ARG A 68 15.61 7.32 -20.28
CA ARG A 68 14.27 7.85 -20.60
C ARG A 68 14.05 7.92 -22.11
N ASP A 69 15.08 8.32 -22.86
CA ASP A 69 14.99 8.52 -24.30
C ASP A 69 15.06 7.19 -25.09
N GLU A 70 15.66 6.12 -24.54
CA GLU A 70 15.65 4.78 -25.13
C GLU A 70 14.25 4.13 -25.21
N TRP A 71 13.26 4.64 -24.47
CA TRP A 71 11.89 4.11 -24.42
C TRP A 71 10.87 4.95 -25.22
N THR A 72 11.33 5.92 -26.01
CA THR A 72 10.51 6.75 -26.91
C THR A 72 10.73 6.38 -28.37
#